data_AF-A0A842TCH2-F1
#
_entry.id   AF-A0A842TCH2-F1
#
_cell.length_a   1.000
_cell.length_b   1.000
_cell.length_c   1.000
_cell.angle_alpha   90.00
_cell.angle_beta   90.00
_cell.angle_gamma   90.00
#
_symmetry.space_group_name_H-M   'P 1'
#
loop_
_entity.id
_entity.type
_entity.pdbx_description
1 polymer ?
#
loop_
_entity_poly.entity_id
_entity_poly.type
_entity_poly.pdbx_seq_one_letter_code
_entity_poly.pdbx_strand_id
1 'polypeptide(L)'
;MDLTPSEYVNLTIEMMSKLIKVMGDELAKKKKDLEEASGPQEMMQIIMGIMISLRREIGSELLPEGLTDDDMQKYKKEHEDEIKEYLNNNPEVKEKLETLEKEFKEKMSFK
;
A
#
# COMPACT_ATOMS: atom_id res chain seq x y z
N MET A 1 7.29 17.22 12.02
CA MET A 1 8.54 16.62 11.54
C MET A 1 8.49 16.76 10.05
N ASP A 2 9.47 17.43 9.43
CA ASP A 2 9.48 17.57 7.98
C ASP A 2 10.10 16.29 7.40
N LEU A 3 9.32 15.56 6.60
CA LEU A 3 9.84 14.41 5.88
C LEU A 3 10.89 14.87 4.87
N THR A 4 11.95 14.10 4.68
CA THR A 4 12.84 14.23 3.52
C THR A 4 12.34 13.34 2.37
N PRO A 5 12.76 13.58 1.11
CA PRO A 5 12.38 12.72 -0.02
C PRO A 5 12.77 11.25 0.19
N SER A 6 13.94 11.01 0.80
CA SER A 6 14.41 9.68 1.18
C SER A 6 13.48 9.02 2.22
N GLU A 7 13.14 9.72 3.30
CA GLU A 7 12.25 9.20 4.34
C GLU A 7 10.85 8.93 3.78
N TYR A 8 10.32 9.83 2.94
CA TYR A 8 9.04 9.63 2.26
C TYR A 8 9.05 8.36 1.39
N VAL A 9 10.07 8.18 0.55
CA VAL A 9 10.17 7.00 -0.34
C VAL A 9 10.34 5.72 0.46
N ASN A 10 11.21 5.72 1.47
CA ASN A 10 11.44 4.54 2.31
C ASN A 10 10.19 4.16 3.11
N LEU A 11 9.48 5.14 3.66
CA LEU A 11 8.21 4.93 4.35
C LEU A 11 7.16 4.37 3.39
N THR A 12 7.07 4.92 2.17
CA THR A 12 6.17 4.42 1.13
C THR A 12 6.46 2.96 0.80
N ILE A 13 7.73 2.60 0.61
CA ILE A 13 8.16 1.22 0.34
C ILE A 13 7.78 0.29 1.50
N GLU A 14 8.01 0.70 2.74
CA GLU A 14 7.64 -0.09 3.92
C GLU A 14 6.13 -0.31 4.00
N MET A 15 5.34 0.76 3.84
CA MET A 15 3.88 0.73 3.82
C MET A 15 3.36 -0.23 2.74
N MET A 16 3.84 -0.08 1.52
CA MET A 16 3.42 -0.92 0.39
C MET A 16 3.81 -2.39 0.61
N SER A 17 5.00 -2.67 1.11
CA SER A 17 5.44 -4.04 1.38
C SER A 17 4.58 -4.72 2.44
N LYS A 18 4.28 -4.04 3.57
CA LYS A 18 3.38 -4.57 4.59
C LYS A 18 1.97 -4.76 4.01
N LEU A 19 1.47 -3.81 3.24
CA LEU A 19 0.14 -3.88 2.65
C LEU A 19 -0.01 -5.04 1.66
N ILE A 20 0.95 -5.23 0.75
CA ILE A 20 1.00 -6.37 -0.19
C ILE A 20 1.00 -7.71 0.56
N LYS A 21 1.76 -7.80 1.65
CA LYS A 21 1.82 -9.01 2.48
C LYS A 21 0.49 -9.29 3.15
N VAL A 22 -0.06 -8.33 3.90
CA VAL A 22 -1.33 -8.50 4.63
C VAL A 22 -2.47 -8.78 3.65
N MET A 23 -2.52 -8.09 2.49
CA MET A 23 -3.49 -8.41 1.45
C MET A 23 -3.34 -9.84 0.96
N GLY A 24 -2.11 -10.28 0.66
CA GLY A 24 -1.85 -11.66 0.25
C GLY A 24 -2.36 -12.69 1.25
N ASP A 25 -2.11 -12.46 2.53
CA ASP A 25 -2.52 -13.35 3.62
C ASP A 25 -4.05 -13.38 3.78
N GLU A 26 -4.70 -12.22 3.79
CA GLU A 26 -6.17 -12.13 3.92
C GLU A 26 -6.88 -12.72 2.70
N LEU A 27 -6.38 -12.46 1.49
CA LEU A 27 -6.89 -13.05 0.25
C LEU A 27 -6.72 -14.57 0.24
N ALA A 28 -5.60 -15.09 0.70
CA ALA A 28 -5.39 -16.53 0.82
C ALA A 28 -6.35 -17.17 1.83
N LYS A 29 -6.59 -16.53 2.99
CA LYS A 29 -7.56 -16.98 3.99
C LYS A 29 -9.00 -16.98 3.46
N LYS A 30 -9.33 -15.99 2.62
CA LYS A 30 -10.67 -15.78 2.05
C LYS A 30 -10.85 -16.32 0.65
N LYS A 31 -9.85 -17.01 0.09
CA LYS A 31 -9.86 -17.50 -1.28
C LYS A 31 -11.07 -18.37 -1.57
N LYS A 32 -11.36 -19.35 -0.71
CA LYS A 32 -12.50 -20.24 -0.87
C LYS A 32 -13.83 -19.47 -0.80
N ASP A 33 -13.97 -18.57 0.17
CA ASP A 33 -15.15 -17.71 0.31
C ASP A 33 -15.36 -16.84 -0.94
N LEU A 34 -14.28 -16.31 -1.54
CA LEU A 34 -14.33 -15.52 -2.78
C LEU A 34 -14.70 -16.36 -4.01
N GLU A 35 -14.18 -17.59 -4.12
CA GLU A 35 -14.50 -18.52 -5.22
C GLU A 35 -15.93 -19.05 -5.14
N GLU A 36 -16.46 -19.22 -3.92
CA GLU A 36 -17.82 -19.72 -3.66
C GLU A 36 -18.87 -18.60 -3.57
N ALA A 37 -18.46 -17.33 -3.66
CA ALA A 37 -19.37 -16.19 -3.58
C ALA A 37 -20.47 -16.28 -4.65
N SER A 38 -21.72 -16.28 -4.20
CA SER A 38 -22.91 -16.49 -5.04
C SER A 38 -23.23 -15.30 -5.96
N GLY A 39 -22.55 -14.17 -5.76
CA GLY A 39 -22.69 -12.99 -6.60
C GLY A 39 -21.94 -11.76 -6.07
N PRO A 40 -22.07 -10.63 -6.78
CA PRO A 40 -21.29 -9.41 -6.50
C PRO A 40 -21.45 -8.87 -5.08
N GLN A 41 -22.62 -9.06 -4.46
CA GLN A 41 -22.92 -8.52 -3.13
C GLN A 41 -22.21 -9.29 -2.01
N GLU A 42 -22.14 -10.62 -2.12
CA GLU A 42 -21.40 -11.47 -1.18
C GLU A 42 -19.89 -11.28 -1.33
N MET A 43 -19.41 -11.18 -2.58
CA MET A 43 -18.02 -10.84 -2.89
C MET A 43 -17.63 -9.48 -2.29
N MET A 44 -18.49 -8.46 -2.39
CA MET A 44 -18.25 -7.14 -1.80
C MET A 44 -18.14 -7.19 -0.27
N GLN A 45 -18.92 -8.03 0.41
CA GLN A 45 -18.83 -8.21 1.87
C GLN A 45 -17.51 -8.85 2.28
N ILE A 46 -17.05 -9.85 1.52
CA ILE A 46 -15.76 -10.51 1.76
C ILE A 46 -14.63 -9.50 1.56
N ILE A 47 -14.66 -8.72 0.46
CA ILE A 47 -13.67 -7.66 0.18
C ILE A 47 -13.70 -6.57 1.27
N MET A 48 -14.87 -6.15 1.73
CA MET A 48 -14.99 -5.20 2.86
C MET A 48 -14.38 -5.75 4.14
N GLY A 49 -14.57 -7.05 4.44
CA GLY A 49 -13.94 -7.71 5.57
C GLY A 49 -12.42 -7.64 5.49
N ILE A 50 -11.86 -7.91 4.31
CA ILE A 50 -10.42 -7.81 4.04
C ILE A 50 -9.93 -6.36 4.23
N MET A 51 -10.65 -5.36 3.72
CA MET A 51 -10.32 -3.94 3.89
C MET A 51 -10.31 -3.50 5.37
N ILE A 52 -11.22 -4.02 6.19
CA ILE A 52 -11.25 -3.75 7.63
C ILE A 52 -10.07 -4.42 8.34
N SER A 53 -9.76 -5.68 8.02
CA SER A 53 -8.57 -6.37 8.54
C SER A 53 -7.29 -5.60 8.20
N LEU A 54 -7.18 -5.17 6.93
CA LEU A 54 -6.07 -4.35 6.44
C LEU A 54 -5.94 -3.07 7.24
N ARG A 55 -7.01 -2.27 7.36
CA ARG A 55 -6.98 -1.02 8.13
C ARG A 55 -6.57 -1.25 9.58
N ARG A 56 -6.94 -2.38 10.19
CA ARG A 56 -6.58 -2.69 11.57
C ARG A 56 -5.12 -3.08 11.74
N GLU A 57 -4.57 -3.88 10.83
CA GLU A 57 -3.16 -4.31 10.90
C GLU A 57 -2.18 -3.23 10.40
N ILE A 58 -2.61 -2.40 9.46
CA ILE A 58 -1.79 -1.38 8.80
C ILE A 58 -1.94 -0.02 9.49
N GLY A 59 -3.17 0.35 9.85
CA GLY A 59 -3.53 1.72 10.25
C GLY A 59 -3.05 2.16 11.63
N SER A 60 -2.56 1.27 12.49
CA SER A 60 -2.04 1.64 13.81
C SER A 60 -0.52 1.68 13.92
N GLU A 61 0.24 1.23 12.91
CA GLU A 61 1.69 1.00 13.05
C GLU A 61 2.56 1.55 11.91
N LEU A 62 1.98 2.11 10.85
CA LEU A 62 2.73 2.42 9.64
C LEU A 62 3.08 3.89 9.43
N LEU A 63 2.29 4.83 9.93
CA LEU A 63 2.65 6.24 9.89
C LEU A 63 3.31 6.62 11.23
N PRO A 64 4.42 7.38 11.21
CA PRO A 64 4.97 7.98 12.41
C PRO A 64 3.88 8.78 13.16
N GLU A 65 3.94 8.82 14.49
CA GLU A 65 2.99 9.59 15.29
C GLU A 65 2.90 11.04 14.79
N GLY A 66 1.67 11.52 14.55
CA GLY A 66 1.39 12.87 14.08
C GLY A 66 1.46 13.07 12.57
N LEU A 67 1.67 12.02 11.78
CA LEU A 67 1.66 12.04 10.32
C LEU A 67 0.36 11.42 9.80
N THR A 68 -0.38 12.15 8.96
CA THR A 68 -1.65 11.71 8.37
C THR A 68 -1.51 11.34 6.90
N ASP A 69 -2.52 10.66 6.35
CA ASP A 69 -2.61 10.41 4.91
C ASP A 69 -2.58 11.72 4.09
N ASP A 70 -3.25 12.77 4.59
CA ASP A 70 -3.28 14.08 3.95
C ASP A 70 -1.89 14.74 3.93
N ASP A 71 -1.10 14.57 5.00
CA ASP A 71 0.28 15.07 5.06
C ASP A 71 1.16 14.38 4.03
N MET A 72 1.03 13.06 3.87
CA MET A 72 1.77 12.29 2.85
C MET A 72 1.39 12.74 1.42
N GLN A 73 0.10 12.93 1.14
CA GLN A 73 -0.36 13.39 -0.18
C GLN A 73 0.12 14.81 -0.48
N LYS A 74 0.06 15.70 0.52
CA LYS A 74 0.55 17.07 0.40
C LYS A 74 2.05 17.09 0.14
N TYR A 75 2.82 16.34 0.92
CA TYR A 75 4.26 16.24 0.77
C TYR A 75 4.66 15.76 -0.62
N LYS A 76 4.03 14.68 -1.12
CA LYS A 76 4.27 14.16 -2.46
C LYS A 76 4.09 15.22 -3.55
N LYS A 77 3.06 16.06 -3.41
CA LYS A 77 2.74 17.11 -4.37
C LYS A 77 3.71 18.28 -4.29
N GLU A 78 4.12 18.67 -3.10
CA GLU A 78 5.03 19.80 -2.87
C GLU A 78 6.48 19.46 -3.26
N HIS A 79 6.89 18.19 -3.11
CA HIS A 79 8.26 17.72 -3.33
C HIS A 79 8.38 16.72 -4.50
N GLU A 80 7.49 16.79 -5.48
CA GLU A 80 7.44 15.82 -6.60
C GLU A 80 8.77 15.72 -7.35
N ASP A 81 9.39 16.86 -7.66
CA ASP A 81 10.65 16.92 -8.40
C ASP A 81 11.83 16.41 -7.58
N GLU A 82 11.88 16.73 -6.27
CA GLU A 82 12.91 16.24 -5.36
C GLU A 82 12.82 14.71 -5.17
N ILE A 83 11.60 14.17 -5.07
CA ILE A 83 11.36 12.72 -5.01
C ILE A 83 11.81 12.05 -6.31
N LYS A 84 11.49 12.64 -7.48
CA LYS A 84 11.95 12.12 -8.77
C LYS A 84 13.48 12.14 -8.89
N GLU A 85 14.12 13.22 -8.45
CA GLU A 85 15.58 13.32 -8.46
C GLU A 85 16.20 12.25 -7.56
N TYR A 86 15.68 12.08 -6.34
CA TYR A 86 16.12 11.02 -5.43
C TYR A 86 15.98 9.63 -6.07
N LEU A 87 14.85 9.31 -6.68
CA LEU A 87 14.63 8.01 -7.34
C LEU A 87 15.54 7.79 -8.55
N ASN A 88 15.84 8.85 -9.32
CA ASN A 88 16.78 8.75 -10.44
C ASN A 88 18.23 8.56 -9.98
N ASN A 89 18.59 9.14 -8.84
CA ASN A 89 19.92 8.99 -8.23
C ASN A 89 20.09 7.67 -7.47
N ASN A 90 18.99 6.97 -7.14
CA ASN A 90 18.98 5.70 -6.41
C ASN A 90 18.18 4.63 -7.19
N PRO A 91 18.71 4.10 -8.30
CA PRO A 91 17.98 3.22 -9.21
C PRO A 91 17.48 1.93 -8.56
N GLU A 92 18.20 1.38 -7.57
CA GLU A 92 17.77 0.20 -6.81
C GLU A 92 16.53 0.47 -5.94
N VAL A 93 16.42 1.68 -5.39
CA VAL A 93 15.25 2.10 -4.61
C VAL A 93 14.06 2.29 -5.53
N LYS A 94 14.29 2.87 -6.72
CA LYS A 94 13.29 3.02 -7.77
C LYS A 94 12.77 1.67 -8.26
N GLU A 95 13.65 0.72 -8.57
CA GLU A 95 13.26 -0.63 -9.01
C GLU A 95 12.42 -1.35 -7.95
N LYS A 96 12.80 -1.21 -6.67
CA LYS A 96 12.04 -1.78 -5.55
C LYS A 96 10.64 -1.18 -5.45
N LEU A 97 10.52 0.14 -5.56
CA LEU A 97 9.22 0.82 -5.53
C LEU A 97 8.34 0.39 -6.72
N GLU A 98 8.89 0.38 -7.93
CA GLU A 98 8.18 -0.04 -9.15
C GLU A 98 7.71 -1.50 -9.08
N THR A 99 8.54 -2.39 -8.50
CA THR A 99 8.18 -3.79 -8.27
C THR A 99 7.01 -3.91 -7.30
N LEU A 100 7.04 -3.19 -6.18
CA LEU A 100 5.94 -3.17 -5.21
C LEU A 100 4.66 -2.59 -5.81
N GLU A 101 4.76 -1.52 -6.62
CA GLU A 101 3.60 -0.96 -7.34
C GLU A 101 2.97 -1.97 -8.29
N LYS A 102 3.79 -2.76 -8.99
CA LYS A 102 3.32 -3.82 -9.87
C LYS A 102 2.64 -4.95 -9.09
N GLU A 103 3.29 -5.47 -8.04
CA GLU A 103 2.72 -6.51 -7.18
C GLU A 103 1.40 -6.09 -6.54
N PHE A 104 1.30 -4.82 -6.10
CA PHE A 104 0.08 -4.28 -5.54
C PHE A 104 -1.06 -4.25 -6.57
N LYS A 105 -0.78 -3.77 -7.79
CA LYS A 105 -1.77 -3.75 -8.89
C LYS A 105 -2.22 -5.15 -9.27
N GLU A 106 -1.32 -6.11 -9.32
CA GLU A 106 -1.63 -7.52 -9.60
C GLU A 106 -2.56 -8.11 -8.54
N LYS A 107 -2.29 -7.84 -7.25
CA LYS A 107 -3.16 -8.29 -6.16
C LYS A 107 -4.52 -7.61 -6.13
N MET A 108 -4.64 -6.36 -6.60
CA MET A 108 -5.93 -5.65 -6.66
C MET A 108 -6.78 -6.00 -7.89
N SER A 109 -6.18 -6.61 -8.92
CA SER A 109 -6.83 -6.89 -10.20
C SER A 109 -7.64 -8.20 -10.20
N PHE A 110 -8.40 -8.48 -9.13
CA PHE A 110 -9.29 -9.65 -9.07
C PHE A 110 -10.16 -9.74 -10.33
N LYS A 111 -9.96 -10.82 -11.09
CA LYS A 111 -10.78 -11.24 -12.21
C LYS A 111 -11.53 -12.50 -11.84
#